data_AF-A0A2V9KD41-F1
#
_entry.id   AF-A0A2V9KD41-F1
#
_cell.length_a   1.000
_cell.length_b   1.000
_cell.length_c   1.000
_cell.angle_alpha   90.00
_cell.angle_beta   90.00
_cell.angle_gamma   90.00
#
_symmetry.space_group_name_H-M   'P 1'
#
loop_
_entity.id
_entity.type
_entity.pdbx_description
1 polymer ?
#
loop_
_entity_poly.entity_id
_entity_poly.type
_entity_poly.pdbx_seq_one_letter_code
_entity_poly.pdbx_strand_id
1 'polypeptide(L)'
;MKTPVQPAKPKSRYDKWASGALAVMCVLLIAYLARRTGVWAQASPPRKPARSEVANRDRDRERSEELARFDPVVKLGLLRELESRPAPHFNRNPFEYPAPKLPPKPPVVAAEPVVPAAPPAPPIKALGYMEKAGGGREGTITDDADNIYVVHEGQTFADRYKVLKITPTVIEVEDSKTQQTIQLPVPQ
;
A
#
# COMPACT_ATOMS: atom_id res chain seq x y z
N MET A 1 -58.75 -33.52 33.18
CA MET A 1 -57.97 -33.18 31.97
C MET A 1 -58.29 -31.75 31.58
N LYS A 2 -57.37 -30.80 31.78
CA LYS A 2 -57.54 -29.38 31.46
C LYS A 2 -56.25 -28.88 30.82
N THR A 3 -56.31 -28.52 29.55
CA THR A 3 -55.23 -27.91 28.77
C THR A 3 -54.98 -26.47 29.21
N PRO A 4 -53.72 -26.01 29.31
CA PRO A 4 -53.45 -24.58 29.34
C PRO A 4 -53.30 -24.03 27.91
N VAL A 5 -54.20 -23.11 27.59
CA VAL A 5 -54.19 -22.22 26.42
C VAL A 5 -53.02 -21.22 26.55
N GLN A 6 -52.24 -21.06 25.48
CA GLN A 6 -51.17 -20.06 25.41
C GLN A 6 -51.75 -18.63 25.31
N PRO A 7 -51.19 -17.63 26.00
CA PRO A 7 -51.56 -16.24 25.77
C PRO A 7 -50.77 -15.64 24.61
N ALA A 8 -51.48 -15.19 23.57
CA ALA A 8 -50.92 -14.43 22.46
C ALA A 8 -50.37 -13.08 22.92
N LYS A 9 -49.10 -12.78 22.59
CA LYS A 9 -48.44 -11.50 22.87
C LYS A 9 -49.01 -10.38 21.96
N PRO A 10 -49.35 -9.21 22.50
CA PRO A 10 -49.83 -8.09 21.69
C PRO A 10 -48.67 -7.47 20.91
N LYS A 11 -48.77 -7.46 19.57
CA LYS A 11 -47.82 -6.77 18.68
C LYS A 11 -47.85 -5.26 18.97
N SER A 12 -46.68 -4.73 19.29
CA SER A 12 -46.52 -3.39 19.83
C SER A 12 -46.71 -2.32 18.74
N ARG A 13 -47.39 -1.23 19.10
CA ARG A 13 -47.66 -0.09 18.22
C ARG A 13 -46.38 0.69 17.88
N TYR A 14 -45.25 0.35 18.51
CA TYR A 14 -43.95 0.98 18.34
C TYR A 14 -43.32 0.66 16.98
N ASP A 15 -43.60 -0.49 16.37
CA ASP A 15 -43.04 -0.86 15.06
C ASP A 15 -43.45 0.11 13.95
N LYS A 16 -44.67 0.67 14.03
CA LYS A 16 -45.18 1.62 13.05
C LYS A 16 -44.54 3.00 13.19
N TRP A 17 -44.29 3.44 14.42
CA TRP A 17 -43.64 4.73 14.71
C TRP A 17 -42.13 4.68 14.44
N ALA A 18 -41.47 3.57 14.78
CA ALA A 18 -40.06 3.35 14.50
C ALA A 18 -39.80 3.29 12.98
N SER A 19 -40.65 2.60 12.22
CA SER A 19 -40.53 2.56 10.76
C SER A 19 -40.75 3.93 10.11
N GLY A 20 -41.69 4.72 10.63
CA GLY A 20 -41.93 6.09 10.14
C GLY A 20 -40.74 7.01 10.39
N ALA A 21 -40.19 6.98 11.61
CA ALA A 21 -39.01 7.76 11.97
C ALA A 21 -37.78 7.37 11.13
N LEU A 22 -37.57 6.07 10.92
CA LEU A 22 -36.47 5.56 10.10
C LEU A 22 -36.58 6.01 8.64
N ALA A 23 -37.77 5.95 8.05
CA ALA A 23 -37.99 6.39 6.67
C ALA A 23 -37.69 7.88 6.48
N VAL A 24 -38.13 8.72 7.42
CA VAL A 24 -37.84 10.17 7.40
C VAL A 24 -36.34 10.43 7.53
N MET A 25 -35.66 9.72 8.43
CA MET A 25 -34.21 9.83 8.62
C MET A 25 -33.43 9.41 7.36
N CYS A 26 -33.88 8.34 6.69
CA CYS A 26 -33.26 7.85 5.45
C CYS A 26 -33.39 8.87 4.31
N VAL A 27 -34.58 9.48 4.15
CA VAL A 27 -34.80 10.53 3.14
C VAL A 27 -33.95 11.77 3.44
N LEU A 28 -33.84 12.18 4.70
CA LEU A 28 -32.97 13.29 5.10
C LEU A 28 -31.50 13.00 4.82
N LEU A 29 -31.03 11.78 5.09
CA LEU A 29 -29.66 11.35 4.79
C LEU A 29 -29.38 11.36 3.29
N ILE A 30 -30.30 10.88 2.45
CA ILE A 30 -30.16 10.90 1.00
C ILE A 30 -30.11 12.34 0.49
N ALA A 31 -30.97 13.23 0.99
CA ALA A 31 -30.97 14.65 0.62
C ALA A 31 -29.69 15.38 1.07
N TYR A 32 -29.18 15.06 2.27
CA TYR A 32 -27.93 15.59 2.80
C TYR A 32 -26.73 15.10 1.98
N LEU A 33 -26.69 13.82 1.63
CA LEU A 33 -25.67 13.23 0.77
C LEU A 33 -25.70 13.85 -0.63
N ALA A 34 -26.87 13.98 -1.26
CA ALA A 34 -27.02 14.60 -2.58
C ALA A 34 -26.54 16.06 -2.61
N ARG A 35 -26.81 16.83 -1.54
CA ARG A 35 -26.28 18.19 -1.38
C ARG A 35 -24.76 18.21 -1.18
N ARG A 36 -24.21 17.23 -0.46
CA ARG A 36 -22.77 17.14 -0.16
C ARG A 36 -21.94 16.62 -1.34
N THR A 37 -22.47 15.70 -2.13
CA THR A 37 -21.75 15.05 -3.23
C THR A 37 -21.97 15.73 -4.58
N GLY A 38 -22.85 16.74 -4.68
CA GLY A 38 -23.07 17.48 -5.92
C GLY A 38 -23.56 16.61 -7.07
N VAL A 39 -24.24 15.48 -6.78
CA VAL A 39 -24.77 14.57 -7.80
C VAL A 39 -26.15 15.05 -8.22
N TRP A 40 -26.17 16.17 -8.94
CA TRP A 40 -27.27 16.53 -9.81
C TRP A 40 -26.85 16.11 -11.23
N ALA A 41 -27.40 14.98 -11.67
CA ALA A 41 -27.18 14.47 -13.01
C ALA A 41 -27.77 15.45 -14.03
N GLN A 42 -26.90 16.18 -14.71
CA GLN A 42 -27.29 17.01 -15.83
C GLN A 42 -27.58 16.10 -17.03
N ALA A 43 -28.87 15.79 -17.26
CA ALA A 43 -29.30 15.15 -18.48
C ALA A 43 -28.94 16.04 -19.67
N SER A 44 -27.95 15.63 -20.45
CA SER A 44 -27.54 16.33 -21.67
C SER A 44 -28.54 16.03 -22.79
N PRO A 45 -29.00 17.02 -23.58
CA PRO A 45 -29.81 16.75 -24.77
C PRO A 45 -28.98 16.03 -25.84
N PRO A 46 -29.60 15.25 -26.75
CA PRO A 46 -28.88 14.51 -27.78
C PRO A 46 -28.17 15.46 -28.74
N ARG A 47 -26.84 15.33 -28.83
CA ARG A 47 -25.97 16.13 -29.69
C ARG A 47 -26.14 15.65 -31.14
N LYS A 48 -26.59 16.53 -32.04
CA LYS A 48 -26.65 16.28 -33.50
C LYS A 48 -25.25 15.89 -34.02
N PRO A 49 -25.10 14.88 -34.88
CA PRO A 49 -23.81 14.55 -35.50
C PRO A 49 -23.59 15.50 -36.69
N ALA A 50 -22.96 16.63 -36.42
CA ALA A 50 -22.34 17.42 -37.47
C ALA A 50 -21.01 17.93 -36.92
N ARG A 51 -19.92 17.63 -37.65
CA ARG A 51 -18.54 18.08 -37.39
C ARG A 51 -17.66 17.18 -36.50
N SER A 52 -17.61 15.88 -36.79
CA SER A 52 -16.56 15.00 -36.24
C SER A 52 -15.35 14.84 -37.16
N GLU A 53 -15.45 15.13 -38.46
CA GLU A 53 -14.40 14.78 -39.42
C GLU A 53 -13.26 15.80 -39.52
N VAL A 54 -13.56 17.10 -39.38
CA VAL A 54 -12.55 18.16 -39.33
C VAL A 54 -11.80 18.15 -37.99
N ALA A 55 -12.53 17.91 -36.89
CA ALA A 55 -11.95 17.82 -35.55
C ALA A 55 -11.02 16.60 -35.38
N ASN A 56 -11.18 15.55 -36.19
CA ASN A 56 -10.29 14.39 -36.17
C ASN A 56 -9.02 14.66 -36.99
N ARG A 57 -9.13 15.35 -38.14
CA ARG A 57 -7.96 15.74 -38.96
C ARG A 57 -7.03 16.69 -38.23
N ASP A 58 -7.57 17.67 -37.50
CA ASP A 58 -6.75 18.58 -36.70
C ASP A 58 -6.04 17.84 -35.56
N ARG A 59 -6.72 16.90 -34.91
CA ARG A 59 -6.16 16.10 -33.81
C ARG A 59 -5.08 15.13 -34.27
N ASP A 60 -5.24 14.50 -35.44
CA ASP A 60 -4.24 13.59 -36.00
C ASP A 60 -3.03 14.37 -36.54
N ARG A 61 -3.23 15.58 -37.06
CA ARG A 61 -2.15 16.49 -37.43
C ARG A 61 -1.36 16.95 -36.21
N GLU A 62 -2.04 17.37 -35.15
CA GLU A 62 -1.44 17.80 -33.88
C GLU A 62 -0.66 16.65 -33.23
N ARG A 63 -1.20 15.42 -33.23
CA ARG A 63 -0.47 14.23 -32.77
C ARG A 63 0.75 13.93 -33.65
N SER A 64 0.65 14.09 -34.96
CA SER A 64 1.79 13.88 -35.87
C SER A 64 2.88 14.94 -35.69
N GLU A 65 2.51 16.19 -35.44
CA GLU A 65 3.42 17.30 -35.12
C GLU A 65 4.04 17.13 -33.72
N GLU A 66 3.30 16.59 -32.75
CA GLU A 66 3.80 16.22 -31.44
C GLU A 66 4.81 15.06 -31.53
N LEU A 67 4.50 14.01 -32.29
CA LEU A 67 5.43 12.90 -32.53
C LEU A 67 6.67 13.33 -33.32
N ALA A 68 6.52 14.24 -34.29
CA ALA A 68 7.64 14.84 -35.02
C ALA A 68 8.50 15.75 -34.14
N ARG A 69 7.94 16.32 -33.06
CA ARG A 69 8.72 17.04 -32.03
C ARG A 69 9.63 16.09 -31.25
N PHE A 70 9.22 14.83 -31.12
CA PHE A 70 10.00 13.75 -30.53
C PHE A 70 10.76 12.94 -31.57
N ASP A 71 10.88 13.42 -32.83
CA ASP A 71 11.71 12.78 -33.85
C ASP A 71 13.10 12.56 -33.22
N PRO A 72 13.47 11.30 -32.94
CA PRO A 72 14.74 11.03 -32.32
C PRO A 72 15.75 11.20 -33.44
N VAL A 73 16.11 12.46 -33.74
CA VAL A 73 17.14 12.82 -34.69
C VAL A 73 18.32 11.94 -34.37
N VAL A 74 18.53 10.93 -35.20
CA VAL A 74 19.49 9.87 -34.90
C VAL A 74 20.85 10.53 -34.94
N LYS A 75 21.43 10.74 -33.76
CA LYS A 75 22.73 11.42 -33.62
C LYS A 75 23.82 10.41 -33.98
N LEU A 76 23.99 10.18 -35.27
CA LEU A 76 24.98 9.25 -35.85
C LEU A 76 26.40 9.53 -35.34
N GLY A 77 26.73 10.80 -35.06
CA GLY A 77 27.99 11.17 -34.43
C GLY A 77 28.16 10.63 -33.01
N LEU A 78 27.13 10.75 -32.16
CA LEU A 78 27.15 10.22 -30.79
C LEU A 78 27.15 8.69 -30.78
N LEU A 79 26.47 8.07 -31.74
CA LEU A 79 26.49 6.61 -31.90
C LEU A 79 27.90 6.11 -32.23
N ARG A 80 28.60 6.77 -33.16
CA ARG A 80 30.02 6.47 -33.44
C ARG A 80 30.93 6.68 -32.24
N GLU A 81 30.68 7.73 -31.45
CA GLU A 81 31.44 8.00 -30.23
C GLU A 81 31.26 6.88 -29.19
N LEU A 82 30.02 6.43 -28.99
CA LEU A 82 29.72 5.30 -28.10
C LEU A 82 30.32 3.98 -28.59
N GLU A 83 30.32 3.75 -29.91
CA GLU A 83 30.91 2.55 -30.53
C GLU A 83 32.44 2.51 -30.39
N SER A 84 33.09 3.69 -30.36
CA SER A 84 34.53 3.81 -30.13
C SER A 84 34.95 3.61 -28.67
N ARG A 85 34.00 3.69 -27.73
CA ARG A 85 34.29 3.53 -26.31
C ARG A 85 34.47 2.05 -25.97
N PRO A 86 35.57 1.63 -25.32
CA PRO A 86 35.72 0.26 -24.87
C PRO A 86 34.58 -0.12 -23.93
N ALA A 87 33.99 -1.29 -24.19
CA ALA A 87 32.89 -1.80 -23.38
C ALA A 87 33.36 -1.96 -21.92
N PRO A 88 32.54 -1.59 -20.94
CA PRO A 88 32.86 -1.85 -19.54
C PRO A 88 33.03 -3.36 -19.34
N HIS A 89 34.15 -3.74 -18.72
CA HIS A 89 34.39 -5.13 -18.34
C HIS A 89 33.54 -5.47 -17.12
N PHE A 90 32.44 -6.19 -17.34
CA PHE A 90 31.63 -6.74 -16.26
C PHE A 90 32.27 -8.05 -15.79
N ASN A 91 32.81 -8.05 -14.57
CA ASN A 91 33.37 -9.25 -13.92
C ASN A 91 32.29 -10.13 -13.28
N ARG A 92 31.03 -9.69 -13.29
CA ARG A 92 29.91 -10.39 -12.68
C ARG A 92 28.78 -10.51 -13.69
N ASN A 93 28.32 -11.73 -13.92
CA ASN A 93 27.15 -11.96 -14.75
C ASN A 93 25.88 -11.53 -13.98
N PRO A 94 25.13 -10.53 -14.45
CA PRO A 94 23.94 -10.04 -13.76
C PRO A 94 22.79 -11.06 -13.75
N PHE A 95 22.85 -12.09 -14.59
CA PHE A 95 21.88 -13.19 -14.64
C PHE A 95 22.34 -14.43 -13.87
N GLU A 96 23.53 -14.39 -13.27
CA GLU A 96 24.05 -15.48 -12.46
C GLU A 96 23.68 -15.26 -10.99
N TYR A 97 22.75 -16.07 -10.51
CA TYR A 97 22.40 -16.12 -9.10
C TYR A 97 23.37 -17.06 -8.41
N PRO A 98 24.33 -16.56 -7.60
CA PRO A 98 25.21 -17.45 -6.85
C PRO A 98 24.35 -18.31 -5.93
N ALA A 99 24.58 -19.62 -5.96
CA ALA A 99 23.92 -20.52 -5.04
C ALA A 99 24.15 -20.01 -3.60
N PRO A 100 23.09 -19.99 -2.75
CA PRO A 100 23.26 -19.63 -1.35
C PRO A 100 24.37 -20.49 -0.75
N LYS A 101 25.42 -19.86 -0.20
CA LYS A 101 26.44 -20.59 0.55
C LYS A 101 25.73 -21.21 1.75
N LEU A 102 25.51 -22.52 1.70
CA LEU A 102 24.99 -23.27 2.84
C LEU A 102 25.96 -23.07 4.01
N PRO A 103 25.48 -22.70 5.20
CA PRO A 103 26.33 -22.62 6.37
C PRO A 103 26.98 -23.98 6.61
N PRO A 104 28.23 -24.02 7.10
CA PRO A 104 28.86 -25.27 7.49
C PRO A 104 27.98 -25.97 8.51
N LYS A 105 27.75 -27.28 8.30
CA LYS A 105 26.98 -28.11 9.22
C LYS A 105 27.60 -27.99 10.62
N PRO A 106 26.87 -27.50 11.64
CA PRO A 106 27.44 -27.37 12.97
C PRO A 106 27.85 -28.76 13.48
N PRO A 107 29.00 -28.88 14.17
CA PRO A 107 29.33 -30.10 14.88
C PRO A 107 28.24 -30.39 15.91
N VAL A 108 27.90 -31.67 16.08
CA VAL A 108 26.97 -32.10 17.13
C VAL A 108 27.66 -31.88 18.46
N VAL A 109 27.38 -30.74 19.09
CA VAL A 109 27.84 -30.41 20.45
C VAL A 109 26.89 -31.08 21.44
N ALA A 110 27.46 -31.80 22.41
CA ALA A 110 26.75 -32.40 23.53
C ALA A 110 25.94 -31.34 24.28
N ALA A 111 24.77 -31.74 24.79
CA ALA A 111 23.79 -30.86 25.41
C ALA A 111 24.40 -29.97 26.51
N GLU A 112 24.48 -28.67 26.22
CA GLU A 112 24.68 -27.61 27.19
C GLU A 112 23.35 -27.25 27.88
N PRO A 113 23.40 -26.61 29.07
CA PRO A 113 22.22 -26.33 29.89
C PRO A 113 21.19 -25.48 29.13
N VAL A 114 19.92 -25.83 29.31
CA VAL A 114 18.76 -25.15 28.71
C VAL A 114 18.72 -23.70 29.16
N VAL A 115 19.28 -22.81 28.33
CA VAL A 115 19.00 -21.38 28.38
C VAL A 115 17.53 -21.18 27.99
N PRO A 116 16.75 -20.31 28.68
CA PRO A 116 15.37 -20.06 28.33
C PRO A 116 15.24 -19.72 26.85
N ALA A 117 14.35 -20.41 26.14
CA ALA A 117 14.12 -20.20 24.73
C ALA A 117 13.89 -18.71 24.45
N ALA A 118 14.75 -18.11 23.63
CA ALA A 118 14.55 -16.76 23.15
C ALA A 118 13.14 -16.67 22.53
N PRO A 119 12.39 -15.59 22.81
CA PRO A 119 11.08 -15.37 22.21
C PRO A 119 11.16 -15.55 20.70
N PRO A 120 10.14 -16.14 20.06
CA PRO A 120 10.13 -16.30 18.61
C PRO A 120 10.36 -14.95 17.96
N ALA A 121 11.34 -14.89 17.04
CA ALA A 121 11.66 -13.68 16.31
C ALA A 121 10.37 -13.14 15.68
N PRO A 122 10.07 -11.85 15.85
CA PRO A 122 8.84 -11.28 15.34
C PRO A 122 8.87 -11.32 13.80
N PRO A 123 7.73 -11.58 13.15
CA PRO A 123 7.60 -11.71 11.70
C PRO A 123 7.63 -10.34 10.99
N ILE A 124 8.59 -9.48 11.33
CA ILE A 124 8.74 -8.13 10.77
C ILE A 124 10.20 -7.83 10.45
N LYS A 125 10.44 -7.07 9.38
CA LYS A 125 11.77 -6.72 8.88
C LYS A 125 11.79 -5.27 8.41
N ALA A 126 12.88 -4.54 8.69
CA ALA A 126 13.08 -3.21 8.12
C ALA A 126 13.57 -3.34 6.67
N LEU A 127 12.95 -2.59 5.76
CA LEU A 127 13.34 -2.49 4.36
C LEU A 127 14.18 -1.24 4.08
N GLY A 128 13.94 -0.14 4.80
CA GLY A 128 14.60 1.12 4.49
C GLY A 128 14.33 2.22 5.51
N TYR A 129 15.15 3.26 5.41
CA TYR A 129 15.06 4.49 6.18
C TYR A 129 15.01 5.68 5.21
N MET A 130 14.19 6.68 5.52
CA MET A 130 14.09 7.91 4.76
C MET A 130 14.10 9.11 5.70
N GLU A 131 14.85 10.14 5.32
CA GLU A 131 14.86 11.43 6.02
C GLU A 131 14.34 12.51 5.08
N LYS A 132 13.27 13.18 5.47
CA LYS A 132 12.66 14.25 4.68
C LYS A 132 13.45 15.55 4.88
N ALA A 133 13.44 16.42 3.87
CA ALA A 133 14.13 17.71 3.89
C ALA A 133 13.73 18.67 5.05
N GLY A 134 12.73 18.32 5.85
CA GLY A 134 12.31 19.02 7.07
C GLY A 134 12.64 18.29 8.38
N GLY A 135 13.51 17.28 8.37
CA GLY A 135 13.93 16.52 9.57
C GLY A 135 12.95 15.44 10.04
N GLY A 136 11.89 15.19 9.27
CA GLY A 136 10.99 14.06 9.51
C GLY A 136 11.66 12.74 9.15
N ARG A 137 11.68 11.79 10.07
CA ARG A 137 12.24 10.44 9.87
C ARG A 137 11.13 9.44 9.62
N GLU A 138 11.28 8.67 8.56
CA GLU A 138 10.35 7.64 8.12
C GLU A 138 11.09 6.31 7.96
N GLY A 139 10.48 5.23 8.43
CA GLY A 139 10.99 3.86 8.28
C GLY A 139 10.05 3.07 7.39
N THR A 140 10.60 2.19 6.55
CA THR A 140 9.81 1.20 5.79
C THR A 140 10.01 -0.16 6.41
N ILE A 141 8.92 -0.82 6.80
CA ILE A 141 8.90 -2.12 7.45
C ILE A 141 8.00 -3.05 6.65
N THR A 142 8.35 -4.32 6.59
CA THR A 142 7.50 -5.37 6.02
C THR A 142 7.22 -6.47 7.04
N ASP A 143 6.06 -7.11 6.92
CA ASP A 143 5.71 -8.30 7.69
C ASP A 143 5.90 -9.60 6.86
N ASP A 144 5.66 -10.76 7.48
CA ASP A 144 5.71 -12.05 6.79
C ASP A 144 4.62 -12.24 5.71
N ALA A 145 3.60 -11.39 5.69
CA ALA A 145 2.55 -11.38 4.68
C ALA A 145 2.87 -10.39 3.52
N ASP A 146 4.13 -9.92 3.44
CA ASP A 146 4.63 -8.95 2.46
C ASP A 146 3.86 -7.61 2.47
N ASN A 147 3.16 -7.28 3.56
CA ASN A 147 2.57 -5.96 3.72
C ASN A 147 3.68 -4.96 4.02
N ILE A 148 3.64 -3.81 3.35
CA ILE A 148 4.62 -2.73 3.54
C ILE A 148 3.98 -1.62 4.36
N TYR A 149 4.65 -1.23 5.43
CA TYR A 149 4.27 -0.15 6.33
C TYR A 149 5.31 0.96 6.28
N VAL A 150 4.87 2.17 5.97
CA VAL A 150 5.67 3.38 6.18
C VAL A 150 5.30 3.94 7.54
N VAL A 151 6.29 4.04 8.42
CA VAL A 151 6.09 4.33 9.84
C VAL A 151 6.92 5.51 10.32
N HIS A 152 6.39 6.21 11.31
CA HIS A 152 7.03 7.34 11.99
C HIS A 152 7.30 6.97 13.45
N GLU A 153 8.19 7.73 14.11
CA GLU A 153 8.40 7.59 15.56
C GLU A 153 7.08 7.78 16.33
N GLY A 154 6.78 6.85 17.24
CA GLY A 154 5.54 6.84 18.02
C GLY A 154 4.33 6.21 17.33
N GLN A 155 4.41 5.85 16.05
CA GLN A 155 3.30 5.25 15.29
C GLN A 155 3.11 3.76 15.62
N THR A 156 1.86 3.31 15.68
CA THR A 156 1.52 1.88 15.77
C THR A 156 1.19 1.35 14.37
N PHE A 157 1.71 0.17 14.03
CA PHE A 157 1.44 -0.53 12.77
C PHE A 157 1.13 -2.02 13.04
N ALA A 158 0.45 -2.66 12.08
CA ALA A 158 -0.04 -4.04 12.17
C ALA A 158 -0.81 -4.34 13.48
N ASP A 159 -1.49 -3.33 14.04
CA ASP A 159 -2.27 -3.37 15.28
C ASP A 159 -1.54 -3.99 16.51
N ARG A 160 -0.20 -3.98 16.49
CA ARG A 160 0.62 -4.68 17.49
C ARG A 160 1.95 -4.00 17.77
N TYR A 161 2.59 -3.41 16.77
CA TYR A 161 3.94 -2.90 16.92
C TYR A 161 3.92 -1.39 17.01
N LYS A 162 4.53 -0.84 18.05
CA LYS A 162 4.70 0.60 18.23
C LYS A 162 6.14 0.97 17.93
N VAL A 163 6.36 1.95 17.06
CA VAL A 163 7.70 2.45 16.78
C VAL A 163 8.16 3.34 17.92
N LEU A 164 9.31 3.00 18.50
CA LEU A 164 9.94 3.79 19.55
C LEU A 164 10.87 4.83 18.94
N LYS A 165 11.75 4.40 18.04
CA LYS A 165 12.81 5.25 17.49
C LYS A 165 13.22 4.79 16.11
N ILE A 166 13.50 5.75 15.21
CA ILE A 166 13.94 5.49 13.85
C ILE A 166 15.33 6.11 13.67
N THR A 167 16.30 5.26 13.35
CA THR A 167 17.67 5.68 12.98
C THR A 167 18.05 5.12 11.61
N PRO A 168 19.08 5.68 10.96
CA PRO A 168 19.54 5.17 9.65
C PRO A 168 20.03 3.71 9.68
N THR A 169 20.37 3.19 10.85
CA THR A 169 20.94 1.84 11.02
C THR A 169 19.94 0.86 11.63
N VAL A 170 19.07 1.34 12.53
CA VAL A 170 18.15 0.51 13.31
C VAL A 170 16.81 1.21 13.50
N ILE A 171 15.73 0.45 13.33
CA ILE A 171 14.38 0.85 13.73
C ILE A 171 14.01 0.06 14.99
N GLU A 172 13.77 0.77 16.09
CA GLU A 172 13.35 0.19 17.36
C GLU A 172 11.82 0.14 17.43
N VAL A 173 11.27 -1.06 17.63
CA VAL A 173 9.83 -1.30 17.74
C VAL A 173 9.51 -2.07 19.00
N GLU A 174 8.45 -1.68 19.69
CA GLU A 174 7.90 -2.36 20.85
C GLU A 174 6.73 -3.23 20.40
N ASP A 175 6.76 -4.51 20.77
CA ASP A 175 5.60 -5.39 20.61
C ASP A 175 4.63 -5.22 21.77
N SER A 176 3.40 -4.79 21.47
CA SER A 176 2.36 -4.54 22.48
C SER A 176 1.87 -5.81 23.19
N LYS A 177 2.10 -7.01 22.62
CA LYS A 177 1.71 -8.29 23.25
C LYS A 177 2.74 -8.80 24.24
N THR A 178 4.02 -8.64 23.93
CA THR A 178 5.12 -9.18 24.74
C THR A 178 5.85 -8.10 25.54
N GLN A 179 5.55 -6.83 25.27
CA GLN A 179 6.26 -5.65 25.78
C GLN A 179 7.77 -5.70 25.52
N GLN A 180 8.17 -6.40 24.46
CA GLN A 180 9.57 -6.54 24.09
C GLN A 180 9.97 -5.48 23.07
N THR A 181 11.12 -4.87 23.30
CA THR A 181 11.78 -4.01 22.33
C THR A 181 12.56 -4.87 21.35
N ILE A 182 12.24 -4.72 20.07
CA ILE A 182 12.85 -5.41 18.94
C ILE A 182 13.62 -4.35 18.15
N GLN A 183 14.86 -4.67 17.82
CA GLN A 183 15.70 -3.84 16.97
C GLN A 183 15.70 -4.42 15.56
N LEU A 184 15.19 -3.66 14.60
CA LEU A 184 15.17 -4.04 13.20
C LEU A 184 16.33 -3.35 12.47
N PRO A 185 17.38 -4.09 12.06
CA PRO A 185 18.48 -3.51 11.30
C PRO A 185 17.99 -3.09 9.92
N VAL A 186 18.31 -1.86 9.53
CA VAL A 186 18.00 -1.32 8.21
C VAL A 186 19.13 -1.74 7.25
N PRO A 187 18.84 -2.41 6.13
CA PRO A 187 19.85 -2.69 5.12
C PRO A 187 20.36 -1.38 4.50
N GLN A 188 21.70 -1.25 4.38
CA GLN A 188 22.36 -0.11 3.74
C GLN A 188 22.47 -0.26 2.22
#